data_AF-A0A163JHF2-F1
#
_entry.id   AF-A0A163JHF2-F1
#
_cell.length_a   1.000
_cell.length_b   1.000
_cell.length_c   1.000
_cell.angle_alpha   90.00
_cell.angle_beta   90.00
_cell.angle_gamma   90.00
#
_symmetry.space_group_name_H-M   'P 1'
#
loop_
_entity.id
_entity.type
_entity.pdbx_description
1 polymer ?
#
loop_
_entity_poly.entity_id
_entity_poly.type
_entity_poly.pdbx_seq_one_letter_code
_entity_poly.pdbx_strand_id
1 'polypeptide(L)' 'MFITETDLQSTGVIVKLLGFSALLFAGPIGTYFYSIDAIFQGNTTYAAGAAALVANLVVVGYILTAMVEDMNADKVEKKD' A
#
# COMPACT_ATOMS: atom_id res chain seq x y z
N MET A 1 26.45 -15.55 -17.24
CA MET A 1 25.43 -15.58 -16.17
C MET A 1 25.32 -14.16 -15.64
N PHE A 2 24.39 -13.37 -16.19
CA PHE A 2 24.29 -11.91 -16.01
C PHE A 2 22.84 -11.45 -15.77
N ILE A 3 21.93 -12.38 -15.48
CA ILE A 3 20.48 -12.11 -15.38
C ILE A 3 20.03 -12.04 -13.91
N THR A 4 20.67 -12.76 -12.98
CA THR A 4 20.14 -12.99 -11.63
C THR A 4 20.15 -11.78 -10.68
N GLU A 5 21.01 -10.77 -10.87
CA GLU A 5 21.09 -9.62 -9.95
C GLU A 5 19.96 -8.60 -10.14
N THR A 6 19.49 -8.38 -11.37
CA THR A 6 18.33 -7.51 -11.67
C THR A 6 17.00 -8.11 -11.24
N ASP A 7 16.89 -9.44 -11.20
CA ASP A 7 15.65 -10.14 -10.87
C ASP A 7 15.26 -9.93 -9.40
N LEU A 8 16.24 -9.93 -8.49
CA LEU A 8 15.99 -9.85 -7.05
C LEU A 8 15.50 -8.45 -6.64
N GLN A 9 16.05 -7.38 -7.24
CA GLN A 9 15.60 -6.01 -7.00
C GLN A 9 14.22 -5.75 -7.63
N SER A 10 14.01 -6.20 -8.88
CA SER A 10 12.74 -6.02 -9.59
C SER A 10 11.58 -6.77 -8.93
N THR A 11 11.85 -7.96 -8.39
CA THR A 11 10.84 -8.76 -7.66
C THR A 11 10.32 -8.01 -6.42
N GLY A 12 11.18 -7.29 -5.70
CA GLY A 12 10.78 -6.52 -4.52
C GLY A 12 9.77 -5.42 -4.84
N VAL A 13 10.01 -4.66 -5.92
CA VAL A 13 9.11 -3.60 -6.39
C VAL A 13 7.79 -4.18 -6.89
N ILE A 14 7.84 -5.26 -7.68
CA ILE A 14 6.64 -5.93 -8.22
C ILE A 14 5.72 -6.41 -7.09
N VAL A 15 6.28 -7.03 -6.05
CA VAL A 15 5.50 -7.51 -4.89
C VAL A 15 4.84 -6.35 -4.15
N LYS A 16 5.54 -5.22 -3.97
CA LYS A 16 4.95 -4.02 -3.35
C LYS A 16 3.84 -3.41 -4.19
N LEU A 17 4.06 -3.25 -5.50
CA LEU A 17 3.03 -2.72 -6.42
C LEU A 17 1.79 -3.61 -6.47
N LEU A 18 1.96 -4.94 -6.54
CA LEU A 18 0.85 -5.89 -6.45
C LEU A 18 0.15 -5.81 -5.09
N GLY A 19 0.92 -5.74 -4.00
CA GLY A 19 0.39 -5.58 -2.65
C GLY A 19 -0.46 -4.32 -2.50
N PHE A 20 0.06 -3.17 -2.92
CA PHE A 20 -0.67 -1.89 -2.89
C PHE A 20 -1.86 -1.86 -3.85
N SER A 21 -1.76 -2.49 -5.02
CA SER A 21 -2.88 -2.63 -5.95
C SER A 21 -4.03 -3.41 -5.31
N ALA A 22 -3.73 -4.52 -4.63
CA ALA A 22 -4.74 -5.25 -3.87
C ALA A 22 -5.26 -4.43 -2.67
N LEU A 23 -4.38 -3.72 -1.97
CA LEU A 23 -4.70 -2.91 -0.78
C LEU A 23 -5.64 -1.75 -1.11
N LEU A 24 -5.51 -1.14 -2.30
CA LEU A 24 -6.38 -0.06 -2.79
C LEU A 24 -7.85 -0.46 -2.85
N PHE A 25 -8.14 -1.73 -3.12
CA PHE A 25 -9.50 -2.27 -3.09
C PHE A 25 -9.83 -2.86 -1.71
N ALA A 26 -8.96 -3.73 -1.20
CA ALA A 26 -9.22 -4.46 0.05
C ALA A 26 -9.34 -3.54 1.28
N GLY A 27 -8.53 -2.48 1.37
CA GLY A 27 -8.55 -1.54 2.49
C GLY A 27 -9.87 -0.77 2.61
N PRO A 28 -10.29 0.01 1.59
CA PRO A 28 -11.54 0.77 1.62
C PRO A 28 -12.78 -0.13 1.67
N ILE A 29 -12.80 -1.22 0.91
CA ILE A 29 -13.92 -2.17 0.90
C ILE A 29 -14.05 -2.86 2.26
N GLY A 30 -12.94 -3.35 2.82
CA GLY A 30 -12.92 -3.95 4.15
C GLY A 30 -13.37 -2.97 5.22
N THR A 31 -12.92 -1.72 5.14
CA THR A 31 -13.34 -0.65 6.05
C THR A 31 -14.83 -0.37 5.94
N TYR A 32 -15.39 -0.31 4.74
CA TYR A 32 -16.81 -0.05 4.53
C TYR A 32 -17.68 -1.11 5.22
N PHE A 33 -17.44 -2.39 4.92
CA PHE A 33 -18.23 -3.48 5.48
C PHE A 33 -18.01 -3.65 6.99
N TYR A 34 -16.77 -3.48 7.46
CA TYR A 34 -16.46 -3.53 8.89
C TYR A 34 -17.15 -2.38 9.65
N SER A 35 -17.13 -1.17 9.10
CA SER A 35 -17.65 0.02 9.79
C SER A 35 -19.17 0.07 9.81
N ILE A 36 -19.86 -0.52 8.80
CA ILE A 36 -21.33 -0.62 8.79
C ILE A 36 -21.85 -1.36 10.03
N ASP A 37 -21.29 -2.53 10.34
CA ASP A 37 -21.77 -3.38 11.42
C ASP A 37 -21.17 -2.99 12.79
N ALA A 38 -19.88 -2.63 12.84
CA ALA A 38 -19.19 -2.44 14.11
C ALA A 38 -19.30 -1.01 14.69
N ILE A 39 -19.47 0.02 13.86
CA ILE A 39 -19.31 1.42 14.28
C ILE A 39 -20.56 2.25 14.02
N PHE A 40 -21.19 2.10 12.84
CA PHE A 40 -22.23 3.02 12.38
C PHE A 40 -23.65 2.44 12.37
N GLN A 41 -23.87 1.26 12.96
CA GLN A 41 -25.20 0.64 13.15
C GLN A 41 -26.06 0.61 11.87
N GLY A 42 -25.46 0.34 10.72
CA GLY A 42 -26.15 0.29 9.43
C GLY A 42 -26.20 1.61 8.64
N ASN A 43 -25.63 2.71 9.13
CA ASN A 43 -25.58 3.96 8.36
C ASN A 43 -24.47 3.93 7.30
N THR A 44 -24.89 3.66 6.06
CA THR A 44 -24.00 3.52 4.89
C THR A 44 -23.27 4.81 4.51
N THR A 45 -23.81 5.99 4.84
CA THR A 45 -23.17 7.28 4.54
C THR A 45 -21.91 7.49 5.38
N TYR A 46 -21.98 7.24 6.69
CA TYR A 46 -20.80 7.37 7.55
C TYR A 46 -19.75 6.29 7.26
N ALA A 47 -20.19 5.06 6.96
CA ALA A 47 -19.28 3.99 6.54
C ALA A 47 -18.58 4.29 5.22
N ALA A 48 -19.28 4.87 4.23
CA ALA A 48 -18.68 5.34 2.99
C ALA A 48 -17.65 6.46 3.24
N GLY A 49 -17.94 7.39 4.16
CA GLY A 49 -16.99 8.42 4.59
C GLY A 49 -15.73 7.82 5.21
N ALA A 50 -15.86 6.84 6.10
CA ALA A 50 -14.73 6.14 6.71
C ALA A 50 -13.88 5.40 5.65
N ALA A 51 -14.54 4.74 4.69
CA ALA A 51 -13.85 4.07 3.58
C ALA A 51 -13.05 5.06 2.71
N ALA A 52 -13.61 6.24 2.43
CA ALA A 52 -12.92 7.30 1.69
C ALA A 52 -11.69 7.83 2.45
N LEU A 53 -11.78 7.97 3.78
CA LEU A 53 -10.63 8.33 4.61
C LEU A 53 -9.54 7.25 4.52
N VAL A 54 -9.89 5.97 4.62
CA VAL A 54 -8.92 4.86 4.51
C VAL A 54 -8.29 4.79 3.12
N ALA A 55 -9.03 5.07 2.05
CA ALA A 55 -8.46 5.12 0.70
C ALA A 55 -7.31 6.15 0.59
N ASN A 56 -7.49 7.34 1.17
CA ASN A 56 -6.42 8.35 1.21
C ASN A 56 -5.22 7.89 2.05
N LEU A 57 -5.46 7.21 3.18
CA LEU A 57 -4.37 6.64 4.00
C LEU A 57 -3.57 5.56 3.25
N VAL A 58 -4.23 4.72 2.45
CA VAL A 58 -3.55 3.71 1.61
C VAL A 58 -2.60 4.39 0.61
N VAL A 59 -3.05 5.47 -0.04
CA VAL A 59 -2.21 6.25 -0.97
C VAL A 59 -1.01 6.88 -0.25
N VAL A 60 -1.22 7.46 0.93
CA VAL A 60 -0.11 7.99 1.73
C VAL A 60 0.88 6.87 2.12
N GLY A 61 0.38 5.71 2.52
CA GLY A 61 1.21 4.55 2.84
C GLY A 61 2.06 4.06 1.65
N TYR A 62 1.50 4.12 0.44
CA TYR A 62 2.24 3.84 -0.79
C TYR A 62 3.40 4.80 -0.99
N ILE A 63 3.14 6.11 -0.88
CA ILE A 63 4.16 7.16 -1.04
C ILE A 63 5.28 6.97 0.00
N LEU A 64 4.94 6.75 1.27
CA LEU A 64 5.94 6.54 2.33
C LEU A 64 6.81 5.31 2.06
N THR A 65 6.20 4.20 1.61
CA THR A 65 6.95 2.98 1.27
C THR A 65 7.88 3.21 0.10
N ALA A 66 7.42 3.93 -0.93
CA ALA A 66 8.25 4.30 -2.07
C ALA A 66 9.44 5.18 -1.66
N MET A 67 9.23 6.17 -0.78
CA MET A 67 10.31 7.02 -0.28
C MET A 67 11.36 6.23 0.51
N VAL A 68 10.94 5.30 1.37
CA VAL A 68 11.87 4.45 2.14
C VAL A 68 12.66 3.52 1.21
N GLU A 69 12.04 3.01 0.16
CA GLU A 69 12.70 2.18 -0.83
C GLU A 69 13.75 2.96 -1.63
N ASP A 70 13.42 4.18 -2.06
CA ASP A 70 14.32 5.09 -2.77
C ASP A 70 15.57 5.42 -1.94
N MET A 71 15.40 5.75 -0.65
CA MET A 71 16.52 6.03 0.26
C MET A 71 17.42 4.81 0.52
N ASN A 72 16.88 3.59 0.48
CA ASN A 72 17.66 2.38 0.67
C ASN A 72 18.46 2.01 -0.58
N ALA A 73 17.97 2.35 -1.78
CA ALA A 73 18.74 2.18 -3.02
C ALA A 73 20.03 3.02 -2.99
N ASP A 74 19.95 4.29 -2.56
CA ASP A 74 21.11 5.19 -2.46
C ASP A 74 22.17 4.76 -1.42
N LYS A 75 21.77 4.03 -0.38
CA LYS A 75 22.72 3.54 0.65
C LYS A 75 23.53 2.33 0.21
N VAL A 76 23.09 1.60 -0.81
CA VAL A 76 23.84 0.48 -1.39
C VAL A 76 24.97 1.00 -2.28
N GLU A 77 24.83 2.20 -2.87
CA GLU A 77 25.81 2.80 -3.77
C GLU A 77 27.00 3.47 -3.06
N LYS A 78 26.85 3.92 -1.80
CA LYS A 78 27.92 4.58 -1.03
C LYS A 78 28.66 3.65 -0.08
N LYS A 79 29.16 2.53 -0.60
CA LYS A 79 30.05 1.64 0.16
C LYS A 79 31.19 1.12 -0.71
N ASP A 80 31.88 2.02 -1.40
CA ASP A 80 33.21 1.83 -1.98
C ASP A 80 34.12 3.02 -1.64
#